data_AF-A0A1L8MIU9-F1
#
_entry.id   AF-A0A1L8MIU9-F1
#
_cell.length_a   1.000
_cell.length_b   1.000
_cell.length_c   1.000
_cell.angle_alpha   90.00
_cell.angle_beta   90.00
_cell.angle_gamma   90.00
#
_symmetry.space_group_name_H-M   'P 1'
#
loop_
_entity.id
_entity.type
_entity.pdbx_description
1 polymer ?
#
loop_
_entity_poly.entity_id
_entity_poly.type
_entity_poly.pdbx_seq_one_letter_code
_entity_poly.pdbx_strand_id
1 'polypeptide(L)'
;MLPLGDVKEMNQKLIAKCLASASLYGVDNWFQILRRHINFLERPVTSATNAKRWNAYAGYNSEWMAKLIEIKRVYFNYCMTNERTINRNFSGNNKPKPSTPAMRLGLTRKRFTAEDMLSFSLDKIRMDEVYRNKTEHLPSIMNNRF
;
A
#
# COMPACT_ATOMS: atom_id res chain seq x y z
N MET A 1 -1.85 -13.43 -14.63
CA MET A 1 -3.19 -12.87 -14.36
C MET A 1 -3.71 -13.59 -13.13
N LEU A 2 -4.04 -12.87 -12.06
CA LEU A 2 -4.45 -13.47 -10.77
C LEU A 2 -5.90 -13.95 -10.85
N PRO A 3 -6.25 -15.13 -10.30
CA PRO A 3 -7.59 -15.74 -10.37
C PRO A 3 -8.52 -15.16 -9.30
N LEU A 4 -8.62 -13.83 -9.22
CA LEU A 4 -9.50 -13.13 -8.27
C LEU A 4 -10.78 -12.60 -8.95
N GLY A 5 -10.95 -12.83 -10.26
CA GLY A 5 -12.13 -12.46 -11.04
C GLY A 5 -12.92 -13.68 -11.54
N ASP A 6 -14.07 -13.44 -12.16
CA ASP A 6 -14.92 -14.49 -12.71
C ASP A 6 -14.14 -15.34 -13.72
N VAL A 7 -14.23 -16.66 -13.55
CA VAL A 7 -13.42 -17.66 -14.26
C VAL A 7 -14.21 -18.29 -15.41
N LYS A 8 -15.50 -17.97 -15.55
CA LYS A 8 -16.41 -18.60 -16.52
C LYS A 8 -15.95 -18.47 -17.97
N GLU A 9 -15.33 -17.35 -18.33
CA GLU A 9 -14.88 -17.08 -19.71
C GLU A 9 -13.38 -17.39 -19.92
N MET A 10 -12.67 -17.87 -18.90
CA MET A 10 -11.23 -18.12 -18.98
C MET A 10 -10.90 -19.50 -19.58
N ASN A 11 -9.79 -19.56 -20.32
CA ASN A 11 -9.26 -20.81 -20.85
C ASN A 11 -8.89 -21.78 -19.71
N GLN A 12 -9.46 -22.98 -19.73
CA GLN A 12 -9.24 -24.05 -18.73
C GLN A 12 -7.76 -24.36 -18.46
N LYS A 13 -6.90 -24.35 -19.49
CA LYS A 13 -5.46 -24.57 -19.32
C LYS A 13 -4.79 -23.46 -18.49
N LEU A 14 -5.23 -22.22 -18.69
CA LEU A 14 -4.72 -21.06 -17.95
C LEU A 14 -5.15 -21.14 -16.49
N ILE A 15 -6.39 -21.54 -16.22
CA ILE A 15 -6.93 -21.73 -14.87
C ILE A 15 -6.13 -22.80 -14.13
N ALA A 16 -5.93 -23.97 -14.73
CA ALA A 16 -5.15 -25.05 -14.14
C ALA A 16 -3.71 -24.61 -13.80
N LYS A 17 -3.07 -23.86 -14.70
CA LYS A 17 -1.73 -23.29 -14.47
C LYS A 17 -1.73 -22.28 -13.32
N CYS A 18 -2.73 -21.41 -13.25
CA CYS A 18 -2.86 -20.43 -12.18
C CYS A 18 -3.06 -21.11 -10.82
N LEU A 19 -3.94 -22.10 -10.73
CA LEU A 19 -4.18 -22.89 -9.52
C LEU A 19 -2.93 -23.65 -9.08
N ALA A 20 -2.20 -24.28 -10.00
CA ALA A 20 -0.94 -24.95 -9.71
C ALA A 20 0.16 -23.98 -9.21
N SER A 21 0.12 -22.72 -9.66
CA SER A 21 1.04 -21.66 -9.22
C SER A 21 0.57 -20.87 -7.99
N ALA A 22 -0.62 -21.16 -7.46
CA ALA A 22 -1.16 -20.45 -6.32
C ALA A 22 -0.30 -20.73 -5.08
N SER A 23 0.12 -19.68 -4.39
CA SER A 23 0.99 -19.78 -3.21
C SER A 23 0.53 -18.85 -2.12
N LEU A 24 0.58 -19.33 -0.88
CA LEU A 24 0.33 -18.54 0.33
C LEU A 24 1.51 -17.63 0.71
N TYR A 25 2.64 -17.77 0.02
CA TYR A 25 3.87 -17.02 0.31
C TYR A 25 3.66 -15.50 0.37
N GLY A 26 2.84 -14.94 -0.52
CA GLY A 26 2.53 -13.50 -0.53
C GLY A 26 1.77 -13.06 0.73
N VAL A 27 0.80 -13.86 1.16
CA VAL A 27 -0.01 -13.61 2.37
C VAL A 27 0.84 -13.74 3.62
N ASP A 28 1.68 -14.77 3.70
CA ASP A 28 2.57 -14.99 4.83
C ASP A 28 3.59 -13.86 4.96
N ASN A 29 4.18 -13.41 3.85
CA ASN A 29 5.09 -12.27 3.84
C ASN A 29 4.41 -10.98 4.33
N TRP A 30 3.16 -10.73 3.90
CA TRP A 30 2.39 -9.60 4.41
C TRP A 30 2.19 -9.68 5.92
N PHE A 31 1.83 -10.85 6.44
CA PHE A 31 1.72 -11.02 7.88
C PHE A 31 3.07 -10.86 8.61
N GLN A 32 4.19 -11.30 8.03
CA GLN A 32 5.51 -11.05 8.63
C GLN A 32 5.82 -9.55 8.73
N ILE A 33 5.46 -8.77 7.71
CA ILE A 33 5.61 -7.31 7.72
C ILE A 33 4.75 -6.70 8.83
N LEU A 34 3.49 -7.11 8.97
CA LEU A 34 2.61 -6.61 10.04
C LEU A 34 3.21 -6.89 11.42
N ARG A 35 3.66 -8.13 11.67
CA ARG A 35 4.22 -8.55 12.97
C ARG A 35 5.50 -7.81 13.35
N ARG A 36 6.30 -7.37 12.39
CA ARG A 36 7.56 -6.62 12.62
C ARG A 36 7.36 -5.12 12.78
N HIS A 37 6.22 -4.58 12.34
CA HIS A 37 5.94 -3.15 12.36
C HIS A 37 4.89 -2.75 13.40
N ILE A 38 4.05 -3.69 13.87
CA ILE A 38 2.97 -3.43 14.81
C ILE A 38 3.16 -4.34 16.03
N ASN A 39 3.55 -3.76 17.16
CA ASN A 39 3.84 -4.49 18.39
C ASN A 39 2.63 -5.31 18.89
N PHE A 40 1.40 -4.80 18.72
CA PHE A 40 0.17 -5.53 19.05
C PHE A 40 0.05 -6.89 18.37
N LEU A 41 0.63 -7.02 17.17
CA LEU A 41 0.58 -8.24 16.35
C LEU A 41 1.83 -9.09 16.48
N GLU A 42 2.82 -8.64 17.27
CA GLU A 42 4.04 -9.40 17.47
C GLU A 42 3.74 -10.77 18.10
N ARG A 43 4.61 -11.75 17.83
CA ARG A 43 4.51 -13.03 18.52
C ARG A 43 4.89 -12.84 19.99
N PRO A 44 4.14 -13.44 20.94
CA PRO A 44 4.50 -13.38 22.34
C PRO A 44 5.90 -13.96 22.56
N VAL A 45 6.70 -13.28 23.38
CA VAL A 45 8.04 -13.72 23.75
C VAL A 45 7.94 -14.98 24.60
N THR A 46 8.68 -16.01 24.22
CA THR A 46 8.72 -17.29 24.94
C THR A 46 9.86 -17.28 25.94
N SER A 47 9.59 -17.56 27.21
CA SER A 47 10.62 -17.92 28.20
C SER A 47 10.86 -19.44 28.15
N ALA A 48 12.11 -19.87 28.30
CA ALA A 48 12.48 -21.29 28.29
C ALA A 48 11.80 -22.09 29.42
N THR A 49 11.43 -21.42 30.52
CA THR A 49 10.95 -22.07 31.75
C THR A 49 9.42 -22.11 31.85
N ASN A 50 8.67 -21.38 31.00
CA ASN A 50 7.22 -21.27 31.14
C ASN A 50 6.50 -21.39 29.79
N ALA A 51 5.65 -22.42 29.67
CA ALA A 51 4.83 -22.67 28.48
C ALA A 51 3.69 -21.64 28.30
N LYS A 52 3.36 -20.86 29.34
CA LYS A 52 2.37 -19.78 29.26
C LYS A 52 2.97 -18.59 28.51
N ARG A 53 2.35 -18.25 27.38
CA ARG A 53 2.75 -17.14 26.52
C ARG A 53 2.00 -15.88 26.92
N TRP A 54 2.73 -14.84 27.31
CA TRP A 54 2.17 -13.52 27.54
C TRP A 54 2.61 -12.57 26.42
N ASN A 55 1.66 -11.87 25.82
CA ASN A 55 1.94 -10.76 24.92
C ASN A 55 1.86 -9.47 25.73
N ALA A 56 3.03 -8.87 26.02
CA ALA A 56 3.11 -7.61 26.78
C ALA A 56 2.44 -6.43 26.06
N TYR A 57 2.28 -6.52 24.74
CA TYR A 57 1.65 -5.51 23.90
C TYR A 57 0.24 -5.91 23.46
N ALA A 58 -0.38 -6.90 24.12
CA ALA A 58 -1.77 -7.24 23.81
C ALA A 58 -2.68 -6.02 24.08
N GLY A 59 -3.51 -5.68 23.09
CA GLY A 59 -4.44 -4.57 23.21
C GLY A 59 -5.65 -4.95 24.03
N TYR A 60 -5.95 -4.15 25.05
CA TYR A 60 -7.19 -4.25 25.81
C TYR A 60 -8.43 -4.04 24.91
N ASN A 61 -8.32 -3.17 23.90
CA ASN A 61 -9.33 -2.97 22.88
C ASN A 61 -8.79 -3.37 21.49
N SER A 62 -9.43 -4.36 20.87
CA SER A 62 -9.08 -4.90 19.55
C SER A 62 -9.31 -3.92 18.39
N GLU A 63 -10.14 -2.89 18.58
CA GLU A 63 -10.45 -1.87 17.57
C GLU A 63 -9.20 -1.09 17.14
N TRP A 64 -8.28 -0.81 18.07
CA TRP A 64 -7.00 -0.17 17.76
C TRP A 64 -6.17 -1.01 16.80
N MET A 65 -6.25 -2.33 16.93
CA MET A 65 -5.53 -3.26 16.07
C MET A 65 -6.05 -3.18 14.63
N ALA A 66 -7.37 -3.12 14.44
CA ALA A 66 -7.99 -2.95 13.13
C ALA A 66 -7.57 -1.61 12.48
N LYS A 67 -7.62 -0.51 13.23
CA LYS A 67 -7.20 0.83 12.74
C LYS A 67 -5.74 0.84 12.30
N LEU A 68 -4.84 0.25 13.08
CA LEU A 68 -3.40 0.19 12.75
C LEU A 68 -3.14 -0.68 11.51
N ILE A 69 -3.84 -1.81 11.37
CA ILE A 69 -3.73 -2.67 10.18
C ILE A 69 -4.19 -1.90 8.93
N GLU A 70 -5.27 -1.14 9.03
CA GLU A 70 -5.79 -0.35 7.92
C GLU A 70 -4.80 0.75 7.48
N ILE A 71 -4.27 1.52 8.43
CA ILE A 71 -3.23 2.52 8.16
C ILE A 71 -2.02 1.85 7.48
N LYS A 72 -1.57 0.71 8.02
CA LYS A 72 -0.43 -0.02 7.49
C LYS A 72 -0.69 -0.58 6.09
N ARG A 73 -1.91 -1.03 5.80
CA ARG A 73 -2.34 -1.51 4.46
C ARG A 73 -2.24 -0.38 3.44
N VAL A 74 -2.79 0.80 3.73
CA VAL A 74 -2.74 1.96 2.84
C VAL A 74 -1.29 2.40 2.62
N TYR A 75 -0.54 2.57 3.71
CA TYR A 75 0.87 3.00 3.63
C TYR A 75 1.74 2.00 2.84
N PHE A 76 1.58 0.70 3.07
CA PHE A 76 2.34 -0.32 2.35
C PHE A 76 2.04 -0.32 0.85
N ASN A 77 0.77 -0.18 0.47
CA ASN A 77 0.35 -0.26 -0.92
C ASN A 77 0.75 0.98 -1.73
N TYR A 78 0.69 2.18 -1.14
CA TYR A 78 0.83 3.45 -1.86
C TYR A 78 2.12 4.22 -1.58
N CYS A 79 2.76 4.01 -0.44
CA CYS A 79 3.95 4.79 -0.03
C CYS A 79 5.24 3.94 -0.03
N MET A 80 5.16 2.69 0.43
CA MET A 80 6.33 1.81 0.57
C MET A 80 6.78 1.22 -0.77
N THR A 81 8.09 1.27 -1.03
CA THR A 81 8.69 0.80 -2.29
C THR A 81 9.63 -0.39 -2.07
N ASN A 82 9.92 -1.11 -3.15
CA ASN A 82 10.89 -2.20 -3.19
C ASN A 82 12.35 -1.74 -3.35
N GLU A 83 12.64 -0.47 -3.07
CA GLU A 83 13.95 0.15 -3.26
C GLU A 83 15.07 -0.61 -2.56
N ARG A 84 14.88 -0.97 -1.28
CA ARG A 84 15.87 -1.73 -0.51
C ARG A 84 16.21 -3.07 -1.14
N THR A 85 15.21 -3.78 -1.67
CA THR A 85 15.40 -5.08 -2.32
C THR A 85 16.11 -4.93 -3.66
N ILE A 86 15.74 -3.90 -4.44
CA ILE A 86 16.43 -3.56 -5.69
C ILE A 86 17.91 -3.28 -5.41
N ASN A 87 18.20 -2.42 -4.42
CA ASN A 87 19.58 -2.04 -4.08
C ASN A 87 20.43 -3.24 -3.66
N ARG A 88 19.83 -4.23 -2.99
CA ARG A 88 20.54 -5.42 -2.52
C ARG A 88 20.82 -6.42 -3.65
N ASN A 89 19.85 -6.60 -4.55
CA ASN A 89 19.89 -7.71 -5.52
C ASN A 89 20.40 -7.27 -6.90
N PHE A 90 20.39 -5.98 -7.20
CA PHE A 90 20.76 -5.48 -8.52
C PHE A 90 22.27 -5.27 -8.63
N SER A 91 22.89 -5.98 -9.57
CA SER A 91 24.27 -5.77 -10.02
C SER A 91 24.23 -5.54 -11.52
N GLY A 92 24.52 -4.31 -11.96
CA GLY A 92 24.47 -3.92 -13.37
C GLY A 92 24.34 -2.41 -13.57
N ASN A 93 24.23 -1.99 -14.84
CA ASN A 93 24.21 -0.56 -15.19
C ASN A 93 22.79 0.05 -15.15
N ASN A 94 21.75 -0.73 -15.48
CA ASN A 94 20.36 -0.24 -15.60
C ASN A 94 19.48 -0.63 -14.41
N LYS A 95 19.62 0.11 -13.31
CA LYS A 95 18.86 -0.14 -12.08
C LYS A 95 17.36 0.13 -12.28
N PRO A 96 16.46 -0.81 -11.93
CA PRO A 96 15.02 -0.60 -12.07
C PRO A 96 14.54 0.49 -11.11
N LYS A 97 13.56 1.28 -11.55
CA LYS A 97 12.95 2.33 -10.71
C LYS A 97 12.14 1.68 -9.57
N PRO A 98 12.27 2.17 -8.32
CA PRO A 98 11.44 1.70 -7.22
C PRO A 98 9.95 1.89 -7.51
N SER A 99 9.17 0.85 -7.23
CA SER A 99 7.72 0.83 -7.44
C SER A 99 6.99 0.37 -6.18
N THR A 100 5.78 0.91 -5.98
CA THR A 100 4.88 0.51 -4.90
C THR A 100 4.04 -0.69 -5.33
N PRO A 101 3.46 -1.47 -4.39
CA PRO A 101 2.52 -2.53 -4.73
C PRO A 101 1.36 -2.06 -5.62
N ALA A 102 0.77 -0.90 -5.34
CA ALA A 102 -0.32 -0.34 -6.13
C ALA A 102 0.11 -0.03 -7.58
N MET A 103 1.34 0.47 -7.78
CA MET A 103 1.88 0.68 -9.12
C MET A 103 2.08 -0.62 -9.89
N ARG A 104 2.57 -1.68 -9.22
CA ARG A 104 2.75 -3.00 -9.86
C ARG A 104 1.43 -3.65 -10.26
N LEU A 105 0.35 -3.35 -9.53
CA LEU A 105 -1.00 -3.77 -9.87
C LEU A 105 -1.66 -2.87 -10.93
N GLY A 106 -1.05 -1.74 -11.29
CA GLY A 106 -1.61 -0.78 -12.24
C GLY A 106 -2.70 0.13 -11.67
N LEU A 107 -2.90 0.16 -10.35
CA LEU A 107 -3.90 1.01 -9.70
C LEU A 107 -3.52 2.50 -9.76
N THR A 108 -2.22 2.79 -9.70
CA THR A 108 -1.70 4.17 -9.74
C THR A 108 -0.42 4.25 -10.56
N ARG A 109 -0.17 5.42 -11.15
CA ARG A 109 1.09 5.71 -11.87
C ARG A 109 2.10 6.51 -11.03
N LYS A 110 1.62 7.15 -9.97
CA LYS A 110 2.40 8.00 -9.06
C LYS A 110 2.69 7.24 -7.74
N ARG A 111 3.88 7.52 -7.18
CA ARG A 111 4.24 7.18 -5.79
C ARG A 111 3.72 8.27 -4.86
N PHE A 112 3.03 7.89 -3.81
CA PHE A 112 2.54 8.84 -2.80
C PHE A 112 3.46 8.88 -1.59
N THR A 113 3.46 10.01 -0.88
CA THR A 113 4.11 10.17 0.42
C THR A 113 3.10 10.00 1.55
N ALA A 114 3.58 9.83 2.79
CA ALA A 114 2.70 9.85 3.97
C ALA A 114 2.00 11.20 4.12
N GLU A 115 2.69 12.27 3.75
CA GLU A 115 2.19 13.64 3.81
C GLU A 115 1.04 13.85 2.82
N ASP A 116 1.15 13.31 1.60
CA ASP A 116 0.06 13.31 0.62
C ASP A 116 -1.20 12.61 1.18
N MET A 117 -1.03 11.56 1.99
CA MET A 117 -2.14 10.80 2.58
C MET A 117 -2.77 11.52 3.78
N LEU A 118 -1.96 12.20 4.61
CA LEU A 118 -2.43 12.89 5.81
C LEU A 118 -2.99 14.29 5.50
N SER A 119 -2.40 14.98 4.51
CA SER A 119 -2.86 16.29 4.04
C SER A 119 -4.11 16.20 3.17
N PHE A 120 -4.55 14.98 2.85
CA PHE A 120 -5.82 14.74 2.19
C PHE A 120 -6.96 15.22 3.10
N SER A 121 -7.53 16.37 2.76
CA SER A 121 -8.84 16.76 3.21
C SER A 121 -9.76 16.93 2.01
N LEU A 122 -10.89 16.23 2.06
CA LEU A 122 -11.89 16.26 0.99
C LEU A 122 -12.38 17.68 0.73
N ASP A 123 -12.48 18.48 1.80
CA ASP A 123 -12.85 19.90 1.71
C ASP A 123 -11.79 20.72 0.99
N LYS A 124 -10.50 20.48 1.21
CA LYS A 124 -9.44 21.18 0.47
C LYS A 124 -9.48 20.85 -1.02
N ILE A 125 -9.70 19.59 -1.38
CA ILE A 125 -9.81 19.18 -2.79
C ILE A 125 -11.01 19.85 -3.45
N ARG A 126 -12.17 19.84 -2.78
CA ARG A 126 -13.37 20.51 -3.29
C ARG A 126 -13.20 22.02 -3.39
N MET A 127 -12.55 22.64 -2.41
CA MET A 127 -12.26 24.07 -2.45
C MET A 127 -11.33 24.37 -3.62
N ASP A 128 -10.23 23.63 -3.79
CA ASP A 128 -9.31 23.79 -4.92
C ASP A 128 -10.02 23.63 -6.27
N GLU A 129 -10.92 22.65 -6.43
CA GLU A 129 -11.75 22.50 -7.65
C GLU A 129 -12.67 23.71 -7.88
N VAL A 130 -13.39 24.15 -6.85
CA VAL A 130 -14.32 25.30 -6.94
C VAL A 130 -13.57 26.60 -7.26
N TYR A 131 -12.43 26.84 -6.61
CA TYR A 131 -11.63 28.05 -6.82
C TYR A 131 -10.88 28.01 -8.15
N ARG A 132 -10.38 26.84 -8.60
CA ARG A 132 -9.74 26.67 -9.90
C ARG A 132 -10.71 26.91 -11.06
N ASN A 133 -11.94 26.39 -10.97
CA ASN A 133 -12.99 26.62 -11.96
C ASN A 133 -13.38 28.11 -12.04
N LYS A 134 -13.35 28.85 -10.93
CA LYS A 134 -13.57 30.32 -10.95
C LYS A 134 -12.43 31.08 -11.65
N THR A 135 -11.18 30.64 -11.49
CA THR A 135 -10.03 31.29 -12.13
C THR A 135 -9.95 31.06 -13.64
N GLU A 136 -10.41 29.90 -14.12
CA GLU A 136 -10.43 29.56 -15.56
C GLU A 136 -11.56 30.30 -16.32
N HIS A 137 -12.50 30.92 -15.61
CA HIS A 137 -13.59 31.74 -16.18
C HIS A 137 -13.38 33.25 -16.04
N LEU A 138 -12.28 33.70 -15.44
CA LEU A 138 -11.92 35.11 -15.51
C LEU A 138 -11.38 35.38 -16.92
N PRO A 139 -11.98 36.29 -17.71
CA PRO A 139 -11.40 36.68 -18.98
C PRO A 139 -9.98 37.17 -18.71
N SER A 140 -9.02 36.71 -19.52
CA SER A 140 -7.67 37.28 -19.49
C SER A 140 -7.81 38.76 -19.80
N ILE A 141 -7.75 39.61 -18.77
CA ILE A 141 -7.65 41.04 -18.97
C ILE A 141 -6.30 41.24 -19.62
N MET A 142 -6.32 41.38 -20.95
CA MET A 142 -5.15 41.71 -21.74
C MET A 142 -4.53 42.97 -21.13
N ASN A 143 -3.35 42.82 -20.56
CA ASN A 143 -2.46 43.94 -20.25
C ASN A 143 -1.96 44.52 -21.57
N ASN A 144 -2.80 45.29 -22.26
CA ASN A 144 -2.32 46.30 -23.20
C ASN A 144 -1.95 47.53 -22.38
N ARG A 145 -0.68 47.58 -21.95
CA ARG A 145 -0.04 48.83 -21.55
C ARG A 145 0.47 49.50 -22.83
N PHE A 146 -0.20 50.58 -23.22
CA PHE A 146 0.42 51.69 -23.96
C PHE A 146 1.31 52.49 -23.01
#